data_AF-A0A7C5HMR5-F1
#
_entry.id   AF-A0A7C5HMR5-F1
#
_cell.length_a   1.000
_cell.length_b   1.000
_cell.length_c   1.000
_cell.angle_alpha   90.00
_cell.angle_beta   90.00
_cell.angle_gamma   90.00
#
_symmetry.space_group_name_H-M   'P 1'
#
loop_
_entity.id
_entity.type
_entity.pdbx_description
1 polymer ?
#
loop_
_entity_poly.entity_id
_entity_poly.type
_entity_poly.pdbx_seq_one_letter_code
_entity_poly.pdbx_strand_id
1 'polypeptide(L)'
;FAQFAKRIFGIKNDDPMKAATEGIDHFEAFHRSIGCPTRLSEIGIDDTQLDRYADDTLLVAGNAEGQLPGRPAMTKADIVEVLRSAL
;
A
#
# COMPACT_ATOMS: atom_id res chain seq x y z
N PHE A 1 -0.56 -11.52 5.00
CA PHE A 1 0.45 -11.45 3.92
C PHE A 1 1.34 -12.68 3.83
N ALA A 2 1.89 -13.24 4.91
CA ALA A 2 2.73 -14.45 4.85
C ALA A 2 2.11 -15.62 4.06
N GLN A 3 0.85 -15.95 4.29
CA GLN A 3 0.17 -17.04 3.56
C GLN A 3 0.06 -16.75 2.05
N PHE A 4 -0.22 -15.51 1.67
CA PHE A 4 -0.25 -15.08 0.27
C PHE A 4 1.13 -15.27 -0.37
N ALA A 5 2.19 -14.80 0.31
CA ALA A 5 3.56 -14.96 -0.12
C ALA A 5 3.95 -16.43 -0.36
N LYS A 6 3.64 -17.32 0.60
CA LYS A 6 3.93 -18.75 0.48
C LYS A 6 3.16 -19.43 -0.65
N ARG A 7 1.87 -19.11 -0.79
CA ARG A 7 0.97 -19.82 -1.74
C ARG A 7 1.09 -19.32 -3.17
N ILE A 8 1.29 -18.02 -3.37
CA ILE A 8 1.29 -17.40 -4.69
C ILE A 8 2.71 -17.31 -5.26
N PHE A 9 3.69 -16.98 -4.41
CA PHE A 9 5.09 -16.82 -4.84
C PHE A 9 6.00 -17.98 -4.40
N GLY A 10 5.46 -18.99 -3.72
CA GLY A 10 6.24 -20.18 -3.32
C GLY A 10 7.30 -19.89 -2.26
N ILE A 11 7.19 -18.77 -1.53
CA ILE A 11 8.15 -18.39 -0.49
C ILE A 11 8.19 -19.45 0.62
N LYS A 12 9.39 -19.90 0.98
CA LYS A 12 9.62 -20.99 1.94
C LYS A 12 10.08 -20.51 3.32
N ASN A 13 10.10 -19.20 3.56
CA ASN A 13 10.53 -18.66 4.85
C ASN A 13 9.52 -18.98 5.95
N ASP A 14 9.99 -19.54 7.06
CA ASP A 14 9.12 -19.95 8.18
C ASP A 14 8.78 -18.80 9.13
N ASP A 15 9.58 -17.73 9.13
CA ASP A 15 9.23 -16.48 9.81
C ASP A 15 8.10 -15.77 9.05
N PRO A 16 6.91 -15.56 9.67
CA PRO A 16 5.78 -14.97 8.98
C PRO A 16 6.02 -13.53 8.52
N MET A 17 6.79 -12.73 9.27
CA MET A 17 7.07 -11.34 8.93
C MET A 17 8.05 -11.25 7.76
N LYS A 18 9.10 -12.08 7.78
CA LYS A 18 10.04 -12.16 6.65
C LYS A 18 9.35 -12.70 5.40
N ALA A 19 8.55 -13.76 5.52
CA ALA A 19 7.78 -14.30 4.40
C ALA A 19 6.81 -13.26 3.82
N ALA A 20 6.15 -12.45 4.67
CA ALA A 20 5.28 -11.38 4.21
C ALA A 20 6.05 -10.30 3.44
N THR A 21 7.22 -9.89 3.96
CA THR A 21 8.07 -8.85 3.35
C THR A 21 8.61 -9.32 1.99
N GLU A 22 9.17 -10.53 1.91
CA GLU A 22 9.58 -11.12 0.63
C GLU A 22 8.41 -11.18 -0.36
N GLY A 23 7.20 -11.48 0.13
CA GLY A 23 6.00 -11.50 -0.70
C GLY A 23 5.63 -10.13 -1.29
N ILE A 24 5.88 -9.05 -0.57
CA ILE A 24 5.69 -7.67 -1.05
C ILE A 24 6.71 -7.39 -2.17
N ASP A 25 7.98 -7.76 -1.98
CA ASP A 25 9.04 -7.55 -2.98
C ASP A 25 8.73 -8.29 -4.29
N HIS A 26 8.31 -9.56 -4.19
CA HIS A 26 7.90 -10.35 -5.36
C HIS A 26 6.68 -9.76 -6.07
N PHE A 27 5.73 -9.21 -5.30
CA PHE A 27 4.54 -8.56 -5.86
C PHE A 27 4.89 -7.26 -6.57
N GLU A 28 5.79 -6.44 -6.02
CA GLU A 28 6.31 -5.23 -6.66
C GLU A 28 7.05 -5.57 -7.96
N ALA A 29 7.95 -6.58 -7.92
CA ALA A 29 8.68 -7.05 -9.09
C ALA A 29 7.74 -7.54 -10.21
N PHE A 30 6.66 -8.23 -9.86
CA PHE A 30 5.64 -8.65 -10.82
C PHE A 30 4.98 -7.46 -11.52
N HIS A 31 4.53 -6.44 -10.77
CA HIS A 31 3.92 -5.23 -11.36
C HIS A 31 4.88 -4.53 -12.33
N ARG A 32 6.15 -4.37 -11.92
CA ARG A 32 7.19 -3.81 -12.79
C ARG A 32 7.38 -4.64 -14.07
N SER A 33 7.37 -5.96 -13.97
CA SER A 33 7.56 -6.86 -15.12
C SER A 33 6.46 -6.76 -16.18
N ILE A 34 5.25 -6.38 -15.79
CA ILE A 34 4.10 -6.18 -16.70
C ILE A 34 3.94 -4.72 -17.13
N GLY A 35 4.90 -3.85 -16.79
CA GLY A 35 4.89 -2.42 -17.14
C GLY A 35 3.95 -1.56 -16.27
N CYS A 36 3.54 -2.05 -15.10
CA CYS A 36 2.75 -1.28 -14.16
C CYS A 36 3.68 -0.50 -13.21
N PRO A 37 3.58 0.85 -13.15
CA PRO A 37 4.32 1.65 -12.19
C PRO A 37 3.98 1.27 -10.75
N THR A 38 4.98 1.32 -9.87
CA THR A 38 4.83 0.94 -8.46
C THR A 38 5.22 2.06 -7.49
N ARG A 39 5.49 3.25 -8.01
CA ARG A 39 5.70 4.48 -7.25
C ARG A 39 4.88 5.62 -7.86
N LEU A 40 4.41 6.53 -7.00
CA LEU A 40 3.69 7.73 -7.42
C LEU A 40 4.57 8.65 -8.26
N SER A 41 5.87 8.73 -7.94
CA SER A 41 6.84 9.52 -8.69
C SER A 41 7.03 9.06 -10.14
N GLU A 42 6.85 7.76 -10.43
CA GLU A 42 6.95 7.20 -11.79
C GLU A 42 5.86 7.73 -12.73
N ILE A 43 4.76 8.26 -12.18
CA ILE A 43 3.67 8.88 -12.92
C ILE A 43 3.53 10.39 -12.66
N GLY A 44 4.58 11.02 -12.11
CA GLY A 44 4.65 12.47 -11.93
C GLY A 44 3.84 13.01 -10.75
N ILE A 45 3.55 12.18 -9.75
CA ILE A 45 2.92 12.61 -8.49
C ILE A 45 4.01 12.78 -7.43
N ASP A 46 4.13 13.98 -6.89
CA ASP A 46 5.01 14.32 -5.78
C ASP A 46 4.25 14.41 -4.45
N ASP A 47 4.92 14.87 -3.40
CA ASP A 47 4.34 14.92 -2.07
C ASP A 47 3.41 16.12 -1.81
N THR A 48 3.28 17.04 -2.77
CA THR A 48 2.56 18.31 -2.60
C THR A 48 1.04 18.12 -2.51
N GLN A 49 0.51 17.00 -3.00
CA GLN A 49 -0.93 16.71 -3.06
C GLN A 49 -1.39 15.61 -2.09
N LEU A 50 -0.50 15.01 -1.29
CA LEU A 50 -0.86 13.85 -0.46
C LEU A 50 -1.97 14.17 0.55
N ASP A 51 -1.90 15.35 1.19
CA ASP A 51 -2.94 15.81 2.11
C ASP A 51 -4.31 15.91 1.43
N ARG A 52 -4.33 16.42 0.19
CA ARG A 52 -5.56 16.52 -0.60
C ARG A 52 -6.09 15.14 -0.96
N TYR A 53 -5.23 14.21 -1.37
CA TYR A 53 -5.66 12.84 -1.66
C TYR A 53 -6.23 12.13 -0.45
N ALA A 54 -5.67 12.37 0.75
CA ALA A 54 -6.21 11.84 1.98
C ALA A 54 -7.58 12.45 2.32
N ASP A 55 -7.77 13.76 2.13
CA ASP A 55 -9.07 14.42 2.30
C ASP A 55 -10.12 13.87 1.32
N ASP A 56 -9.78 13.78 0.04
CA ASP A 56 -10.66 13.26 -1.02
C ASP A 56 -11.02 11.78 -0.75
N THR A 57 -10.07 10.99 -0.24
CA THR A 57 -10.30 9.58 0.15
C THR A 57 -11.34 9.48 1.26
N LEU A 58 -11.24 10.32 2.30
CA LEU A 58 -12.20 10.31 3.42
C LEU A 58 -13.56 10.89 3.02
N LEU A 59 -13.59 11.84 2.08
CA LEU A 59 -14.84 12.36 1.53
C LEU A 59 -15.64 11.28 0.81
N VAL A 60 -14.96 10.39 0.07
CA VAL A 60 -15.62 9.37 -0.78
C VAL A 60 -15.88 8.08 -0.01
N ALA A 61 -14.93 7.63 0.80
CA ALA A 61 -14.93 6.29 1.39
C ALA A 61 -14.82 6.29 2.93
N GLY A 62 -14.85 7.46 3.57
CA GLY A 62 -14.81 7.58 5.03
C GLY A 62 -16.08 7.04 5.70
N ASN A 63 -15.92 6.55 6.93
CA ASN A 63 -17.02 6.24 7.83
C ASN A 63 -17.50 7.50 8.61
N ALA A 64 -18.51 7.33 9.46
CA ALA A 64 -19.07 8.43 10.27
C ALA A 64 -18.06 9.03 11.26
N GLU A 65 -17.01 8.27 11.60
CA GLU A 65 -15.92 8.67 12.49
C GLU A 65 -14.79 9.41 11.76
N GLY A 66 -14.91 9.64 10.44
CA GLY A 66 -13.89 10.33 9.64
C GLY A 66 -12.64 9.48 9.38
N GLN A 67 -12.81 8.15 9.35
CA GLN A 67 -11.74 7.18 9.10
C GLN A 67 -12.04 6.38 7.83
N LEU A 68 -10.99 5.99 7.11
CA LEU A 68 -11.11 5.01 6.05
C LEU A 68 -11.32 3.62 6.71
N PRO A 69 -12.41 2.89 6.39
CA PRO A 69 -12.70 1.59 6.99
C PRO A 69 -11.72 0.53 6.50
N GLY A 70 -10.58 0.44 7.17
CA GLY A 70 -9.52 -0.53 6.97
C GLY A 70 -9.38 -1.51 8.14
N ARG A 71 -8.31 -2.32 8.11
CA ARG A 71 -7.91 -3.16 9.25
C ARG A 71 -6.41 -2.95 9.53
N PRO A 72 -6.03 -2.07 10.48
CA PRO A 72 -6.91 -1.22 11.30
C PRO A 72 -7.57 -0.09 10.47
N ALA A 73 -8.60 0.56 11.03
CA ALA A 73 -9.15 1.77 10.45
C ALA A 73 -8.08 2.85 10.37
N MET A 74 -8.11 3.68 9.33
CA MET A 74 -7.07 4.66 9.05
C MET A 74 -7.59 6.08 9.20
N THR A 75 -6.86 6.89 9.95
CA THR A 75 -7.03 8.34 10.01
C THR A 75 -6.48 9.01 8.75
N LYS A 76 -6.75 10.30 8.56
CA LYS A 76 -6.11 11.10 7.50
C LYS A 76 -4.58 10.97 7.54
N ALA A 77 -3.99 11.05 8.74
CA ALA A 77 -2.53 10.96 8.90
C ALA A 77 -1.99 9.60 8.46
N ASP A 78 -2.69 8.50 8.79
CA ASP A 78 -2.31 7.16 8.34
C ASP A 78 -2.35 7.03 6.81
N ILE A 79 -3.35 7.66 6.16
CA ILE A 79 -3.46 7.66 4.68
C ILE A 79 -2.29 8.43 4.06
N VAL A 80 -1.96 9.61 4.60
CA VAL A 80 -0.82 10.42 4.13
C VAL A 80 0.50 9.64 4.28
N GLU A 81 0.72 8.96 5.40
CA GLU A 81 1.90 8.12 5.62
C GLU A 81 2.00 6.98 4.59
N VAL A 82 0.89 6.29 4.32
CA VAL A 82 0.86 5.23 3.29
C VAL A 82 1.16 5.80 1.90
N LEU A 83 0.54 6.92 1.52
CA LEU A 83 0.82 7.56 0.23
C LEU A 83 2.27 8.03 0.13
N ARG A 84 2.82 8.59 1.21
CA ARG A 84 4.23 9.03 1.29
C ARG A 84 5.19 7.85 1.15
N SER A 85 4.85 6.68 1.69
CA SER A 85 5.65 5.45 1.52
C SER A 85 5.67 4.93 0.08
N ALA A 86 4.74 5.38 -0.76
CA ALA A 86 4.63 5.02 -2.17
C ALA A 86 5.26 6.03 -3.13
N LEU A 87 5.89 7.10 -2.63
CA LEU A 87 6.65 8.06 -3.46
C LEU A 87 7.91 7.45 -4.06
#